data_AF-A0A3N5P0E5-F1
#
_entry.id   AF-A0A3N5P0E5-F1
#
_cell.length_a   1.000
_cell.length_b   1.000
_cell.length_c   1.000
_cell.angle_alpha   90.00
_cell.angle_beta   90.00
_cell.angle_gamma   90.00
#
_symmetry.space_group_name_H-M   'P 1'
#
loop_
_entity.id
_entity.type
_entity.pdbx_description
1 polymer ?
#
loop_
_entity_poly.entity_id
_entity_poly.type
_entity_poly.pdbx_seq_one_letter_code
_entity_poly.pdbx_strand_id
1 'polypeptide(L)'
;MKLYKLTDKNDQTHGGCQWGPGVTHETSGEGELCGPGWTHWYTDPLLAVFLNPIHGDFDLAIAHLWEGEGEPEKFDHGLKVGCKRATSIKRIELPQVTQTQRIAFGILTSLEVNQDPSYSTWARRWLTGEDRSRKAAWAAAEAARAAAEAAAEAEIDLIAIANKAMEY
;
A
#
# COMPACT_ATOMS: atom_id res chain seq x y z
N MET A 1 4.30 -8.24 17.02
CA MET A 1 3.55 -8.62 15.79
C MET A 1 4.52 -8.72 14.62
N LYS A 2 4.26 -9.57 13.62
CA LYS A 2 5.05 -9.61 12.38
C LYS A 2 4.72 -8.39 11.52
N LEU A 3 5.75 -7.72 11.02
CA LEU A 3 5.65 -6.48 10.25
C LEU A 3 6.55 -6.54 9.03
N TYR A 4 6.28 -5.70 8.03
CA TYR A 4 7.00 -5.70 6.77
C TYR A 4 7.52 -4.30 6.41
N LYS A 5 8.73 -4.26 5.87
CA LYS A 5 9.43 -3.02 5.51
C LYS A 5 10.01 -3.15 4.11
N LEU A 6 9.52 -2.32 3.20
CA LEU A 6 10.10 -2.18 1.86
C LEU A 6 11.25 -1.17 1.92
N THR A 7 12.37 -1.53 1.30
CA THR A 7 13.58 -0.71 1.21
C THR A 7 14.09 -0.65 -0.22
N ASP A 8 14.98 0.30 -0.49
CA ASP A 8 15.74 0.29 -1.74
C ASP A 8 16.73 -0.90 -1.83
N LYS A 9 17.50 -0.93 -2.93
CA LYS A 9 18.52 -1.96 -3.21
C LYS A 9 19.65 -2.06 -2.19
N ASN A 10 19.84 -1.04 -1.35
CA ASN A 10 20.89 -0.96 -0.33
C ASN A 10 20.32 -1.19 1.08
N ASP A 11 19.07 -1.65 1.19
CA ASP A 11 18.31 -1.75 2.44
C ASP A 11 18.14 -0.41 3.16
N GLN A 12 17.94 0.67 2.42
CA GLN A 12 17.71 1.99 2.98
C GLN A 12 16.30 2.48 2.74
N THR A 13 15.81 3.29 3.67
CA THR A 13 14.64 4.16 3.48
C THR A 13 15.04 5.63 3.52
N HIS A 14 14.06 6.53 3.50
CA HIS A 14 14.25 7.99 3.52
C HIS A 14 15.36 8.45 4.49
N GLY A 15 16.22 9.37 4.03
CA GLY A 15 17.33 9.90 4.81
C GLY A 15 18.50 8.94 5.02
N GLY A 16 18.58 7.84 4.25
CA GLY A 16 19.65 6.83 4.37
C GLY A 16 19.50 5.95 5.61
N CYS A 17 18.29 5.86 6.18
CA CYS A 17 18.00 5.00 7.32
C CYS A 17 18.22 3.53 6.93
N GLN A 18 19.23 2.91 7.53
CA GLN A 18 19.70 1.56 7.19
C GLN A 18 18.88 0.48 7.90
N TRP A 19 18.51 -0.56 7.15
CA TRP A 19 17.87 -1.78 7.64
C TRP A 19 18.80 -2.98 7.45
N GLY A 20 18.60 -4.03 8.24
CA GLY A 20 19.50 -5.17 8.27
C GLY A 20 19.08 -6.24 9.28
N PRO A 21 19.71 -7.42 9.27
CA PRO A 21 19.37 -8.49 10.21
C PRO A 21 19.66 -8.05 11.65
N GLY A 22 18.66 -8.08 12.51
CA GLY A 22 18.76 -7.67 13.91
C GLY A 22 18.83 -6.16 14.14
N VAL A 23 18.70 -5.32 13.11
CA VAL A 23 18.71 -3.87 13.26
C VAL A 23 17.42 -3.41 13.94
N THR A 24 17.55 -2.80 15.11
CA THR A 24 16.44 -2.20 15.87
C THR A 24 16.47 -0.69 15.70
N HIS A 25 15.33 -0.10 15.38
CA HIS A 25 15.13 1.35 15.40
C HIS A 25 14.21 1.73 16.56
N GLU A 26 14.55 2.80 17.27
CA GLU A 26 13.77 3.33 18.39
C GLU A 26 13.51 4.83 18.18
N THR A 27 12.26 5.25 18.37
CA THR A 27 11.77 6.62 18.14
C THR A 27 10.93 7.09 19.33
N SER A 28 10.66 8.41 19.40
CA SER A 28 9.94 9.00 20.54
C SER A 28 8.46 8.58 20.65
N GLY A 29 7.83 8.22 19.53
CA GLY A 29 6.38 7.99 19.45
C GLY A 29 5.56 9.29 19.47
N GLU A 30 6.20 10.44 19.22
CA GLU A 30 5.54 11.74 19.27
C GLU A 30 5.23 12.28 17.86
N GLY A 31 4.14 13.04 17.75
CA GLY A 31 3.76 13.72 16.51
C GLY A 31 3.07 12.82 15.47
N GLU A 32 3.01 13.32 14.23
CA GLU A 32 2.32 12.64 13.14
C GLU A 32 3.03 11.40 12.65
N LEU A 33 2.24 10.45 12.12
CA LEU A 33 2.81 9.16 11.71
C LEU A 33 3.94 9.39 10.71
N CYS A 34 3.74 10.20 9.68
CA CYS A 34 4.76 10.55 8.68
C CYS A 34 5.95 11.39 9.22
N GLY A 35 5.98 11.71 10.52
CA GLY A 35 7.08 12.40 11.18
C GLY A 35 8.18 11.46 11.69
N PRO A 36 9.26 12.02 12.29
CA PRO A 36 10.40 11.23 12.78
C PRO A 36 10.11 10.45 14.06
N GLY A 37 8.97 10.70 14.71
CA GLY A 37 8.58 10.03 15.95
C GLY A 37 8.16 8.57 15.78
N TRP A 38 8.01 8.07 14.55
CA TRP A 38 7.49 6.73 14.28
C TRP A 38 8.29 5.99 13.22
N THR A 39 8.58 4.70 13.45
CA THR A 39 9.04 3.80 12.39
C THR A 39 7.83 3.24 11.65
N HIS A 40 7.73 3.44 10.34
CA HIS A 40 6.57 2.94 9.56
C HIS A 40 6.73 1.48 9.20
N TRP A 41 5.67 0.70 9.23
CA TRP A 41 5.68 -0.68 8.76
C TRP A 41 4.37 -1.02 8.08
N TYR A 42 4.36 -2.10 7.31
CA TYR A 42 3.16 -2.70 6.78
C TYR A 42 2.79 -3.93 7.60
N THR A 43 1.49 -4.20 7.71
CA THR A 43 0.97 -5.39 8.39
C THR A 43 0.92 -6.61 7.49
N ASP A 44 1.05 -6.42 6.17
CA ASP A 44 1.04 -7.47 5.16
C ASP A 44 2.07 -7.17 4.04
N PRO A 45 2.77 -8.16 3.48
CA PRO A 45 3.78 -7.93 2.45
C PRO A 45 3.18 -7.41 1.14
N LEU A 46 1.94 -7.74 0.78
CA LEU A 46 1.28 -7.21 -0.41
C LEU A 46 1.01 -5.71 -0.27
N LEU A 47 0.64 -5.24 0.92
CA LEU A 47 0.45 -3.81 1.18
C LEU A 47 1.74 -3.03 0.92
N ALA A 48 2.89 -3.56 1.33
CA ALA A 48 4.19 -2.93 1.09
C ALA A 48 4.43 -2.70 -0.42
N VAL A 49 4.05 -3.67 -1.25
CA VAL A 49 4.23 -3.64 -2.71
C VAL A 49 3.18 -2.79 -3.42
N PHE A 50 1.91 -2.92 -3.05
CA PHE A 50 0.81 -2.19 -3.68
C PHE A 50 0.87 -0.69 -3.35
N LEU A 51 1.21 -0.33 -2.11
CA LEU A 51 1.28 1.06 -1.64
C LEU A 51 2.62 1.75 -1.93
N ASN A 52 3.61 1.03 -2.47
CA ASN A 52 4.91 1.60 -2.83
C ASN A 52 4.81 2.94 -3.61
N PRO A 53 3.96 3.09 -4.66
CA PRO A 53 3.92 4.31 -5.46
C PRO A 53 3.50 5.59 -4.72
N ILE A 54 2.80 5.47 -3.58
CA ILE A 54 2.38 6.62 -2.77
C ILE A 54 3.21 6.80 -1.50
N HIS A 55 4.13 5.87 -1.21
CA HIS A 55 4.95 5.87 -0.01
C HIS A 55 6.44 6.00 -0.33
N GLY A 56 7.07 4.91 -0.80
CA GLY A 56 8.53 4.83 -0.96
C GLY A 56 8.99 5.05 -2.40
N ASP A 57 8.12 4.79 -3.38
CA ASP A 57 8.39 4.82 -4.82
C ASP A 57 9.71 4.11 -5.23
N PHE A 58 9.99 2.97 -4.59
CA PHE A 58 11.19 2.18 -4.86
C PHE A 58 11.07 1.40 -6.18
N ASP A 59 12.20 1.19 -6.86
CA ASP A 59 12.29 0.25 -7.98
C ASP A 59 12.14 -1.19 -7.47
N LEU A 60 10.96 -1.79 -7.66
CA LEU A 60 10.63 -3.13 -7.19
C LEU A 60 11.42 -4.24 -7.88
N ALA A 61 12.13 -3.96 -8.99
CA ALA A 61 13.01 -4.95 -9.61
C ALA A 61 14.26 -5.24 -8.76
N ILE A 62 14.65 -4.30 -7.89
CA ILE A 62 15.88 -4.35 -7.09
C ILE A 62 15.64 -4.02 -5.61
N ALA A 63 14.41 -3.68 -5.22
CA ALA A 63 14.03 -3.44 -3.84
C ALA A 63 14.11 -4.72 -2.99
N HIS A 64 14.21 -4.54 -1.68
CA HIS A 64 14.14 -5.65 -0.74
C HIS A 64 12.94 -5.49 0.19
N LEU A 65 12.38 -6.64 0.60
CA LEU A 65 11.35 -6.70 1.62
C LEU A 65 11.92 -7.36 2.88
N TRP A 66 11.80 -6.66 3.99
CA TRP A 66 12.20 -7.15 5.31
C TRP A 66 10.99 -7.59 6.10
N GLU A 67 11.07 -8.79 6.66
CA GLU A 67 10.24 -9.23 7.78
C GLU A 67 10.86 -8.70 9.07
N GLY A 68 10.03 -8.10 9.92
CA GLY A 68 10.41 -7.57 11.21
C GLY A 68 9.41 -7.89 12.31
N GLU A 69 9.76 -7.49 13.52
CA GLU A 69 8.91 -7.56 14.69
C GLU A 69 8.83 -6.19 15.37
N GLY A 70 7.63 -5.86 15.84
CA GLY A 70 7.38 -4.63 16.59
C GLY A 70 5.98 -4.63 17.18
N GLU A 71 5.70 -3.60 17.96
CA GLU A 71 4.38 -3.34 18.53
C GLU A 71 3.82 -2.08 17.86
N PRO A 72 2.82 -2.24 16.95
CA PRO A 72 2.09 -1.12 16.38
C PRO A 72 1.36 -0.31 17.44
N GLU A 73 1.56 1.00 17.46
CA GLU A 73 0.90 1.91 18.40
C GLU A 73 0.17 3.06 17.68
N LYS A 74 0.50 3.33 16.41
CA LYS A 74 -0.21 4.28 15.57
C LYS A 74 -0.62 3.61 14.25
N PHE A 75 -1.84 3.86 13.79
CA PHE A 75 -2.44 3.17 12.64
C PHE A 75 -2.91 4.20 11.62
N ASP A 76 -2.68 3.92 10.34
CA ASP A 76 -3.04 4.80 9.21
C ASP A 76 -4.12 4.13 8.36
N HIS A 77 -5.29 3.88 8.96
CA HIS A 77 -6.45 3.30 8.27
C HIS A 77 -6.11 2.04 7.45
N GLY A 78 -5.22 1.18 7.97
CA GLY A 78 -4.76 -0.05 7.30
C GLY A 78 -3.66 0.13 6.25
N LEU A 79 -3.29 1.36 5.86
CA LEU A 79 -2.24 1.62 4.88
C LEU A 79 -0.85 1.25 5.42
N LYS A 80 -0.59 1.63 6.66
CA LYS A 80 0.66 1.38 7.39
C LYS A 80 0.44 1.56 8.88
N VAL A 81 1.43 1.16 9.66
CA VAL A 81 1.47 1.32 11.11
C VAL A 81 2.75 1.99 11.55
N GLY A 82 2.72 2.61 12.72
CA GLY A 82 3.86 3.20 13.41
C GLY A 82 4.24 2.38 14.64
N CYS A 83 5.53 2.08 14.75
CA CYS A 83 6.12 1.48 15.95
C CYS A 83 7.13 2.46 16.54
N LYS A 84 7.13 2.62 17.88
CA LYS A 84 8.24 3.27 18.58
C LYS A 84 9.51 2.45 18.50
N ARG A 85 9.37 1.13 18.62
CA ARG A 85 10.49 0.19 18.57
C ARG A 85 10.14 -0.99 17.68
N ALA A 86 10.99 -1.26 16.70
CA ALA A 86 10.84 -2.40 15.82
C ALA A 86 12.19 -2.87 15.29
N THR A 87 12.29 -4.18 15.05
CA THR A 87 13.51 -4.86 14.64
C THR A 87 13.30 -5.52 13.29
N SER A 88 14.15 -5.24 12.30
CA SER A 88 14.20 -6.04 11.06
C SER A 88 14.94 -7.35 11.32
N ILE A 89 14.31 -8.48 10.97
CA ILE A 89 14.83 -9.81 11.28
C ILE A 89 15.56 -10.40 10.08
N LYS A 90 14.89 -10.46 8.93
CA LYS A 90 15.44 -11.07 7.71
C LYS A 90 14.77 -10.50 6.47
N ARG A 91 15.46 -10.58 5.33
CA ARG A 91 14.81 -10.40 4.05
C ARG A 91 13.90 -11.58 3.76
N ILE A 92 12.79 -11.30 3.10
CA ILE A 92 11.86 -12.29 2.56
C ILE A 92 11.69 -12.05 1.06
N GLU A 93 11.05 -13.00 0.38
CA GLU A 93 10.70 -12.82 -1.02
C GLU A 93 9.76 -11.62 -1.18
N LEU A 94 10.10 -10.75 -2.13
CA LEU A 94 9.26 -9.61 -2.49
C LEU A 94 8.09 -10.13 -3.35
N PRO A 95 6.82 -9.94 -2.93
CA PRO A 95 5.68 -10.32 -3.74
C PRO A 95 5.74 -9.70 -5.13
N GLN A 96 5.63 -10.55 -6.16
CA GLN A 96 5.60 -10.12 -7.54
C GLN A 96 4.17 -9.76 -7.91
N VAL A 97 3.93 -8.49 -8.26
CA VAL A 97 2.63 -8.01 -8.71
C VAL A 97 2.74 -7.53 -10.15
N THR A 98 1.79 -7.95 -10.99
CA THR A 98 1.70 -7.46 -12.37
C THR A 98 1.14 -6.04 -12.40
N GLN A 99 1.30 -5.36 -13.54
CA GLN A 99 0.63 -4.07 -13.75
C GLN A 99 -0.89 -4.21 -13.66
N THR A 100 -1.46 -5.31 -14.14
CA THR A 100 -2.90 -5.59 -14.05
C THR A 100 -3.36 -5.72 -12.60
N GLN A 101 -2.68 -6.51 -11.78
CA GLN A 101 -2.99 -6.67 -10.36
C GLN A 101 -2.88 -5.34 -9.61
N ARG A 102 -1.86 -4.53 -9.93
CA ARG A 102 -1.70 -3.20 -9.34
C ARG A 102 -2.85 -2.26 -9.68
N ILE A 103 -3.30 -2.25 -10.94
CA ILE A 103 -4.46 -1.44 -11.33
C ILE A 103 -5.73 -2.00 -10.70
N ALA A 104 -5.88 -3.32 -10.62
CA ALA A 104 -7.02 -3.97 -9.96
C ALA A 104 -7.10 -3.57 -8.47
N PHE A 105 -5.98 -3.56 -7.76
CA PHE A 105 -5.91 -3.08 -6.36
C PHE A 105 -6.43 -1.66 -6.22
N GLY A 106 -5.98 -0.75 -7.09
CA GLY A 106 -6.45 0.63 -7.12
C GLY A 106 -7.96 0.73 -7.34
N ILE A 107 -8.47 0.03 -8.37
CA ILE A 107 -9.90 0.03 -8.73
C ILE A 107 -10.76 -0.55 -7.61
N LEU A 108 -10.38 -1.70 -7.05
CA LEU A 108 -11.09 -2.34 -5.95
C LEU A 108 -11.15 -1.43 -4.73
N THR A 109 -10.02 -0.80 -4.36
CA THR A 109 -9.96 0.16 -3.26
C THR A 109 -10.92 1.34 -3.49
N SER A 110 -10.94 1.90 -4.69
CA SER A 110 -11.84 3.01 -5.00
C SER A 110 -13.32 2.61 -5.09
N LEU A 111 -13.66 1.35 -5.38
CA LEU A 111 -15.05 0.88 -5.38
C LEU A 111 -15.65 0.82 -3.97
N GLU A 112 -14.84 0.76 -2.92
CA GLU A 112 -15.32 0.79 -1.54
C GLU A 112 -15.89 2.16 -1.16
N VAL A 113 -15.43 3.23 -1.81
CA VAL A 113 -15.79 4.62 -1.46
C VAL A 113 -16.58 5.33 -2.56
N ASN A 114 -16.36 4.98 -3.83
CA ASN A 114 -16.99 5.66 -4.95
C ASN A 114 -18.27 4.93 -5.38
N GLN A 115 -19.41 5.57 -5.12
CA GLN A 115 -20.73 5.04 -5.42
C GLN A 115 -21.30 5.52 -6.78
N ASP A 116 -20.52 6.23 -7.60
CA ASP A 116 -21.00 6.67 -8.92
C ASP A 116 -21.31 5.44 -9.81
N PRO A 117 -22.54 5.33 -10.36
CA PRO A 117 -22.94 4.18 -11.16
C PRO A 117 -22.13 4.00 -12.45
N SER A 118 -21.72 5.11 -13.08
CA SER A 118 -20.96 5.08 -14.34
C SER A 118 -19.55 4.56 -14.10
N TYR A 119 -18.90 5.06 -13.06
CA TYR A 119 -17.61 4.61 -12.56
C TYR A 119 -17.67 3.13 -12.15
N SER A 120 -18.65 2.74 -11.32
CA SER A 120 -18.79 1.36 -10.85
C SER A 120 -19.00 0.37 -11.99
N THR A 121 -19.77 0.75 -13.01
CA THR A 121 -19.97 -0.06 -14.22
C THR A 121 -18.66 -0.24 -14.99
N TRP A 122 -17.93 0.86 -15.23
CA TRP A 122 -16.63 0.80 -15.89
C TRP A 122 -15.64 -0.07 -15.11
N ALA A 123 -15.52 0.15 -13.80
CA ALA A 123 -14.59 -0.55 -12.93
C ALA A 123 -14.81 -2.08 -12.98
N ARG A 124 -16.08 -2.52 -12.92
CA ARG A 124 -16.42 -3.94 -13.02
C ARG A 124 -16.03 -4.54 -14.38
N ARG A 125 -16.27 -3.82 -15.48
CA ARG A 125 -15.88 -4.25 -16.84
C ARG A 125 -14.36 -4.28 -17.04
N TRP A 126 -13.64 -3.35 -16.39
CA TRP A 126 -12.18 -3.36 -16.39
C TRP A 126 -11.63 -4.59 -15.65
N LEU A 127 -12.18 -4.87 -14.47
CA LEU A 127 -11.81 -6.00 -13.60
C LEU A 127 -12.03 -7.34 -14.33
N THR A 128 -13.19 -7.55 -14.97
CA THR A 128 -13.47 -8.78 -15.72
C THR A 128 -12.67 -8.93 -17.02
N GLY A 129 -11.89 -7.91 -17.41
CA GLY A 129 -11.16 -7.90 -18.68
C GLY A 129 -12.02 -7.61 -19.90
N GLU A 130 -13.30 -7.28 -19.71
CA GLU A 130 -14.23 -6.94 -20.80
C GLU A 130 -13.80 -5.66 -21.53
N ASP A 131 -13.38 -4.62 -20.80
CA ASP A 131 -12.89 -3.37 -21.37
C ASP A 131 -11.80 -2.72 -20.51
N ARG A 132 -10.54 -2.92 -20.91
CA ARG A 132 -9.36 -2.26 -20.31
C ARG A 132 -8.82 -1.12 -21.19
N SER A 133 -9.64 -0.60 -22.11
CA SER A 133 -9.19 0.42 -23.06
C SER A 133 -8.88 1.76 -22.38
N ARG A 134 -7.86 2.46 -22.89
CA ARG A 134 -7.49 3.81 -22.42
C ARG A 134 -8.67 4.79 -22.51
N LYS A 135 -9.46 4.69 -23.58
CA LYS A 135 -10.62 5.56 -23.80
C LYS A 135 -11.66 5.39 -22.69
N ALA A 136 -12.00 4.14 -22.35
CA ALA A 136 -12.94 3.85 -21.27
C ALA A 136 -12.41 4.33 -19.90
N ALA A 137 -11.13 4.08 -19.63
CA ALA A 137 -10.48 4.55 -18.41
C ALA A 137 -10.50 6.08 -18.25
N TRP A 138 -10.25 6.82 -19.33
CA TRP A 138 -10.29 8.28 -19.30
C TRP A 138 -11.69 8.82 -19.00
N ALA A 139 -12.72 8.27 -19.65
CA ALA A 139 -14.10 8.66 -19.41
C ALA A 139 -14.54 8.41 -17.95
N ALA A 140 -14.12 7.28 -17.37
CA ALA A 140 -14.41 6.96 -15.97
C ALA A 140 -13.69 7.89 -14.98
N ALA A 141 -12.45 8.28 -15.27
CA ALA A 141 -11.70 9.23 -14.44
C ALA A 141 -12.36 10.63 -14.44
N GLU A 142 -12.86 11.09 -15.59
CA GLU A 142 -13.61 12.35 -15.69
C GLU A 142 -14.91 12.30 -14.88
N ALA A 143 -15.67 11.20 -14.98
CA ALA A 143 -16.90 11.00 -14.22
C ALA A 143 -16.65 10.98 -12.71
N ALA A 144 -15.63 10.23 -12.25
CA ALA A 144 -15.27 10.14 -10.84
C ALA A 144 -14.84 11.50 -10.26
N ARG A 145 -14.11 12.32 -11.03
CA ARG A 145 -13.70 13.67 -10.60
C ARG A 145 -14.90 14.61 -10.46
N ALA A 146 -15.90 14.49 -11.33
CA ALA A 146 -17.11 15.29 -11.27
C ALA A 146 -18.02 14.90 -10.09
N ALA A 147 -17.97 13.64 -9.66
CA ALA A 147 -18.76 13.09 -8.56
C ALA A 147 -18.10 13.21 -7.17
N ALA A 148 -16.94 13.88 -7.07
CA ALA A 148 -16.16 13.95 -5.83
C ALA A 148 -16.80 14.89 -4.79
N GLU A 149 -17.86 14.43 -4.13
CA GLU A 149 -18.36 14.95 -2.84
C GLU A 149 -18.62 13.80 -1.87
N ALA A 150 -18.24 14.03 -0.60
CA ALA A 150 -18.26 13.12 0.55
C ALA A 150 -17.38 11.86 0.43
N ALA A 151 -16.13 11.96 0.88
CA ALA A 151 -15.35 10.79 1.28
C ALA A 151 -16.02 10.17 2.51
N ALA A 152 -16.57 8.97 2.35
CA ALA A 152 -17.16 8.22 3.45
C ALA A 152 -16.08 7.78 4.45
N GLU A 153 -16.42 7.75 5.74
CA GLU A 153 -15.62 7.14 6.84
C GLU A 153 -15.56 5.60 6.73
N ALA A 154 -15.57 5.05 5.51
CA ALA A 154 -15.61 3.63 5.28
C ALA A 154 -14.31 2.98 5.78
N GLU A 155 -14.46 2.00 6.66
CA GLU A 155 -13.35 1.14 7.06
C GLU A 155 -13.08 0.14 5.94
N ILE A 156 -11.91 0.25 5.30
CA ILE A 156 -11.54 -0.56 4.14
C ILE A 156 -10.57 -1.66 4.58
N ASP A 157 -10.93 -2.93 4.32
CA ASP A 157 -10.02 -4.05 4.49
C ASP A 157 -9.05 -4.15 3.29
N LEU A 158 -7.98 -3.38 3.37
CA LEU A 158 -6.95 -3.34 2.31
C LEU A 158 -6.22 -4.67 2.14
N ILE A 159 -6.17 -5.54 3.16
CA ILE A 159 -5.54 -6.86 3.04
C ILE A 159 -6.43 -7.78 2.21
N ALA A 160 -7.75 -7.80 2.47
CA ALA A 160 -8.69 -8.54 1.65
C ALA A 160 -8.66 -8.05 0.19
N ILE A 161 -8.58 -6.74 -0.03
CA ILE A 161 -8.49 -6.15 -1.37
C ILE A 161 -7.16 -6.51 -2.05
N ALA A 162 -6.03 -6.45 -1.33
CA ALA A 162 -4.73 -6.85 -1.84
C ALA A 162 -4.73 -8.31 -2.29
N ASN A 163 -5.30 -9.21 -1.49
CA ASN A 163 -5.43 -10.62 -1.85
C ASN A 163 -6.31 -10.81 -3.08
N LYS A 164 -7.48 -10.16 -3.13
CA LYS A 164 -8.39 -10.21 -4.28
C LYS A 164 -7.76 -9.66 -5.55
N ALA A 165 -6.93 -8.62 -5.44
CA ALA A 165 -6.22 -8.04 -6.57
C ALA A 165 -5.24 -9.04 -7.20
N MET A 166 -4.72 -10.01 -6.45
CA MET A 166 -3.83 -11.06 -6.97
C MET A 166 -4.54 -12.04 -7.92
N GLU A 167 -5.87 -12.06 -7.95
CA GLU A 167 -6.66 -12.95 -8.81
C GLU A 167 -6.83 -12.43 -10.26
N TYR A 168 -6.34 -11.22 -10.56
CA TYR A 168 -6.49 -10.53 -11.87
C TYR A 168 -5.24 -10.58 -12.75
#